data_AF-A0A1I1T5P0-F1
#
_entry.id   AF-A0A1I1T5P0-F1
#
_cell.length_a   1.000
_cell.length_b   1.000
_cell.length_c   1.000
_cell.angle_alpha   90.00
_cell.angle_beta   90.00
_cell.angle_gamma   90.00
#
_symmetry.space_group_name_H-M   'P 1'
#
loop_
_entity.id
_entity.type
_entity.pdbx_description
1 polymer ?
#
loop_
_entity_poly.entity_id
_entity_poly.type
_entity_poly.pdbx_seq_one_letter_code
_entity_poly.pdbx_strand_id
1 'polypeptide(L)' 'MQDFFLWFTELDNSKMFALVLFFTTYVGILLYVYTGRRRTERLESYRFMPLNEGHDDAPKREDNKDE' A
#
# COMPACT_ATOMS: atom_id res chain seq x y z
N MET A 1 19.49 -29.56 -16.61
CA MET A 1 18.10 -29.03 -16.41
C MET A 1 17.36 -29.83 -15.33
N GLN A 2 17.38 -31.17 -15.38
CA GLN A 2 16.80 -32.02 -14.32
C GLN A 2 17.60 -31.94 -13.01
N ASP A 3 18.91 -31.70 -13.09
CA ASP A 3 19.80 -31.54 -11.92
C ASP A 3 19.40 -30.35 -11.03
N PHE A 4 18.81 -29.31 -11.62
CA PHE A 4 18.27 -28.17 -10.87
C PHE A 4 17.05 -28.57 -10.02
N PHE A 5 16.17 -29.40 -10.57
CA PHE A 5 15.01 -29.91 -9.83
C PHE A 5 15.41 -30.90 -8.74
N LEU A 6 16.42 -31.74 -9.00
CA LEU A 6 17.00 -32.63 -7.99
C LEU A 6 17.64 -31.86 -6.85
N TRP A 7 18.48 -30.86 -7.16
CA TRP A 7 19.08 -29.95 -6.18
C TRP A 7 18.03 -29.20 -5.35
N PHE A 8 16.90 -28.80 -5.95
CA PHE A 8 15.79 -28.15 -5.24
C PHE A 8 15.12 -29.07 -4.20
N THR A 9 15.05 -30.38 -4.48
CA THR A 9 14.45 -31.37 -3.57
C THR A 9 15.40 -31.89 -2.50
N GLU A 10 16.69 -31.55 -2.57
CA GLU A 10 17.66 -31.89 -1.54
C GLU A 10 17.44 -31.03 -0.28
N LEU A 11 17.07 -31.70 0.81
CA LEU A 11 16.82 -31.06 2.12
C LEU A 11 18.08 -30.43 2.74
N ASP A 12 19.28 -30.81 2.27
CA ASP A 12 20.54 -30.22 2.73
C ASP A 12 20.65 -28.74 2.32
N ASN A 13 20.14 -28.39 1.14
CA ASN A 13 20.09 -27.01 0.64
C ASN A 13 18.92 -26.19 1.23
N SER A 14 18.14 -26.76 2.15
CA SER A 14 16.93 -26.11 2.72
C SER A 14 17.21 -24.74 3.34
N LYS A 15 18.38 -24.55 3.96
CA LYS A 15 18.79 -23.26 4.55
C LYS A 15 18.93 -22.17 3.47
N MET A 16 19.60 -22.52 2.37
CA MET A 16 19.84 -21.61 1.25
C MET A 16 18.54 -21.33 0.50
N PHE A 17 17.70 -22.37 0.31
CA PHE A 17 16.38 -22.24 -0.28
C PHE A 17 15.47 -21.32 0.52
N ALA A 18 15.37 -21.52 1.84
CA ALA A 18 14.57 -20.67 2.72
C ALA A 18 15.03 -19.21 2.61
N LEU A 19 16.34 -18.95 2.62
CA LEU A 19 16.89 -17.60 2.48
C LEU A 19 16.43 -16.92 1.18
N VAL A 20 16.58 -17.59 0.04
CA VAL A 20 16.18 -17.06 -1.27
C VAL A 20 14.67 -16.84 -1.32
N LEU A 21 13.88 -17.79 -0.82
CA LEU A 21 12.42 -17.69 -0.81
C LEU A 21 11.95 -16.53 0.06
N PHE A 22 12.44 -16.40 1.30
CA PHE A 22 12.08 -15.30 2.19
C PHE A 22 12.53 -13.95 1.64
N PHE A 23 13.74 -13.88 1.10
CA PHE A 23 14.27 -12.63 0.53
C PHE A 23 13.47 -12.19 -0.70
N THR A 24 13.21 -13.10 -1.64
CA THR A 24 12.45 -12.78 -2.86
C THR A 24 11.01 -12.43 -2.52
N THR A 25 10.40 -13.13 -1.57
CA THR A 25 9.06 -12.82 -1.08
C THR A 25 9.02 -11.44 -0.42
N TYR A 26 10.01 -11.11 0.41
CA TYR A 26 10.13 -9.80 1.04
C TYR A 26 10.25 -8.69 0.01
N VAL A 27 11.17 -8.80 -0.95
CA VAL A 27 11.32 -7.83 -2.05
C VAL A 27 10.04 -7.74 -2.89
N GLY A 28 9.37 -8.87 -3.16
CA GLY A 28 8.10 -8.91 -3.87
C GLY A 28 6.99 -8.15 -3.14
N ILE A 29 6.90 -8.29 -1.82
CA ILE A 29 5.96 -7.52 -0.99
C ILE A 29 6.29 -6.03 -1.05
N LEU A 30 7.57 -5.64 -0.94
CA LEU A 30 7.96 -4.23 -1.06
C LEU A 30 7.54 -3.68 -2.42
N LEU A 31 7.84 -4.38 -3.50
CA LEU A 31 7.43 -3.98 -4.85
C LEU A 31 5.90 -3.87 -4.95
N TYR A 32 5.15 -4.84 -4.42
CA TYR A 32 3.68 -4.80 -4.42
C TYR A 32 3.13 -3.56 -3.69
N VAL A 33 3.67 -3.27 -2.50
CA VAL A 33 3.23 -2.14 -1.67
C VAL A 33 3.58 -0.80 -2.32
N TYR A 34 4.82 -0.64 -2.80
CA TYR A 34 5.30 0.64 -3.33
C TYR A 34 4.90 0.91 -4.78
N THR A 35 4.64 -0.13 -5.58
CA THR A 35 4.18 0.04 -6.97
C THR A 35 2.69 0.43 -7.05
N GLY A 36 1.93 0.25 -5.96
CA GLY A 36 0.51 0.60 -5.86
C GLY A 36 0.20 2.10 -5.79
N ARG A 37 0.65 2.89 -6.77
CA ARG A 37 0.42 4.36 -6.85
C ARG A 37 -1.05 4.78 -6.79
N ARG A 38 -1.99 3.93 -7.20
CA ARG A 38 -3.44 4.20 -7.16
C ARG A 38 -3.98 4.49 -5.74
N ARG A 39 -3.33 4.01 -4.68
CA ARG A 39 -3.74 4.35 -3.30
C ARG A 39 -3.20 5.69 -2.82
N THR A 40 -2.13 6.18 -3.45
CA THR A 40 -1.45 7.43 -3.08
C THR A 40 -2.13 8.65 -3.69
N GLU A 41 -2.78 8.53 -4.85
CA GLU A 41 -3.50 9.64 -5.50
C GLU A 41 -4.60 10.25 -4.60
N ARG A 42 -5.33 9.42 -3.85
CA ARG A 42 -6.30 9.92 -2.85
C ARG A 42 -5.65 10.64 -1.67
N LEU A 43 -4.39 10.34 -1.37
CA LEU A 43 -3.65 11.02 -0.30
C LEU A 43 -3.01 12.32 -0.82
N GLU A 44 -2.59 12.35 -2.09
CA GLU A 44 -2.12 13.58 -2.74
C GLU A 44 -3.22 14.62 -2.92
N SER A 45 -4.48 14.23 -3.12
CA SER A 45 -5.60 15.18 -3.19
C SER A 45 -5.81 15.98 -1.90
N TYR A 46 -5.29 15.53 -0.76
CA TYR A 46 -5.33 16.27 0.52
C TYR A 46 -4.06 17.08 0.80
N ARG A 47 -3.03 17.01 -0.05
CA ARG A 47 -1.72 17.69 0.17
C ARG A 47 -1.83 19.20 0.27
N PHE A 48 -2.80 19.80 -0.43
CA PHE A 48 -3.05 21.24 -0.44
C PHE A 48 -4.38 21.60 0.21
N MET A 49 -4.87 20.76 1.13
CA MET A 49 -6.05 21.16 1.90
C MET A 49 -5.63 22.33 2.79
N PRO A 50 -6.19 23.53 2.59
CA PRO A 50 -5.88 24.66 3.47
C PRO A 50 -6.24 24.23 4.88
N LEU A 51 -5.30 24.41 5.82
CA LEU A 51 -5.62 24.31 7.24
C LEU A 51 -6.70 25.37 7.46
N ASN A 52 -7.95 24.95 7.67
CA ASN A 52 -9.04 25.86 7.94
C ASN A 52 -8.82 26.43 9.35
N GLU A 53 -7.90 27.38 9.47
CA GLU A 53 -7.76 28.27 10.61
C GLU A 53 -8.90 29.28 10.55
N GLY A 54 -10.12 28.79 10.72
CA GLY A 54 -11.35 29.56 10.92
C GLY A 54 -11.81 30.41 9.74
N HIS A 55 -12.74 29.89 8.93
CA HIS A 55 -13.91 30.68 8.51
C HIS A 55 -15.10 29.79 8.12
N ASP A 56 -16.09 29.71 9.02
CA ASP A 56 -17.52 29.99 8.79
C ASP A 56 -18.30 29.41 7.59
N ASP A 57 -17.94 28.26 7.03
CA ASP A 57 -18.80 27.57 6.05
C ASP A 57 -19.64 26.44 6.68
N ALA A 58 -20.35 26.74 7.78
CA ALA A 58 -21.45 25.89 8.21
C ALA A 58 -22.67 26.21 7.32
N PRO A 59 -23.36 25.21 6.70
CA PRO A 59 -24.52 25.49 5.89
C PRO A 59 -25.59 26.12 6.78
N LYS A 60 -25.88 27.40 6.54
CA LYS A 60 -26.97 28.13 7.20
C LYS A 60 -28.26 27.38 6.88
N ARG A 61 -28.80 26.67 7.88
CA ARG A 61 -30.13 26.06 7.77
C ARG A 61 -31.11 27.22 7.54
N GLU A 62 -31.71 27.27 6.37
CA GLU A 62 -32.84 28.17 6.12
C GLU A 62 -33.99 27.68 7.00
N ASP A 63 -34.23 28.42 8.07
CA ASP A 63 -35.43 28.31 8.90
C ASP A 63 -36.60 28.85 8.07
N ASN A 64 -37.40 27.95 7.51
CA ASN A 64 -38.62 28.29 6.81
C ASN A 64 -39.63 28.74 7.88
N LYS A 65 -39.83 30.05 7.98
CA LYS A 65 -40.83 30.66 8.84
C LYS A 65 -42.11 30.81 8.03
N ASP A 66 -42.97 29.81 8.12
CA ASP A 66 -44.30 29.85 7.55
C ASP A 66 -45.17 30.81 8.40
N GLU A 67 -45.53 31.97 7.84
CA GLU A 67 -46.60 32.87 8.30
C GLU A 67 -47.99 32.37 7.88
#